data_AF-A0A0F8QA02-F1
#
_entry.id   AF-A0A0F8QA02-F1
#
_cell.length_a   1.000
_cell.length_b   1.000
_cell.length_c   1.000
_cell.angle_alpha   90.00
_cell.angle_beta   90.00
_cell.angle_gamma   90.00
#
_symmetry.space_group_name_H-M   'P 1'
#
loop_
_entity.id
_entity.type
_entity.pdbx_description
1 polymer ?
#
loop_
_entity_poly.entity_id
_entity_poly.type
_entity_poly.pdbx_seq_one_letter_code
_entity_poly.pdbx_strand_id
1 'polypeptide(L)' 'MSRLLKLRRLWNLSIQEIMDNILQKSQSEVEAMGVSRSRFQGIKQRIRDGNLNLNTPAVQRLLANNLKKKN' A
#
# COMPACT_ATOMS: atom_id res chain seq x y z
N MET A 1 -16.84 2.85 27.49
CA MET A 1 -16.62 3.43 26.15
C MET A 1 -15.14 3.71 25.98
N SER A 2 -14.40 3.29 24.96
CA SER A 2 -14.69 2.41 23.84
C SER A 2 -13.35 1.87 23.33
N ARG A 3 -13.23 0.53 23.18
CA ARG A 3 -12.05 -0.17 22.61
C ARG A 3 -11.72 0.27 21.17
N LEU A 4 -12.55 1.13 20.59
CA LEU A 4 -12.41 1.74 19.26
C LEU A 4 -11.35 2.86 19.18
N LEU A 5 -10.99 3.51 20.30
CA LEU A 5 -9.97 4.58 20.30
C LEU A 5 -8.52 4.07 20.25
N LYS A 6 -8.29 2.80 20.65
CA LYS A 6 -6.95 2.19 20.64
C LYS A 6 -6.48 1.83 19.23
N LEU A 7 -7.43 1.59 18.32
CA LEU A 7 -7.14 1.37 16.90
C LEU A 7 -6.78 2.68 16.20
N ARG A 8 -7.40 3.82 16.52
CA ARG A 8 -7.15 5.10 15.84
C ARG A 8 -5.70 5.62 15.93
N ARG A 9 -4.92 5.19 16.93
CA ARG A 9 -3.49 5.58 17.09
C ARG A 9 -2.52 4.65 16.33
N LEU A 10 -3.01 3.56 15.72
CA LEU A 10 -2.21 2.63 14.89
C LEU A 10 -2.30 2.92 13.38
N TRP A 11 -3.13 3.89 12.97
CA TRP A 11 -3.48 4.16 11.55
C TRP A 11 -2.91 5.47 10.99
N ASN A 12 -1.91 6.06 11.64
CA ASN A 12 -1.35 7.35 11.22
C ASN A 12 -0.30 7.20 10.11
N LEU A 13 -0.56 6.36 9.11
CA LEU A 13 0.16 6.45 7.83
C LEU A 13 -0.71 7.30 6.91
N SER A 14 -0.21 8.46 6.53
CA SER A 14 -0.79 9.24 5.47
C SER A 14 -0.83 8.41 4.18
N ILE A 15 -1.84 8.68 3.33
CA ILE A 15 -1.90 8.06 2.00
C ILE A 15 -0.59 8.30 1.23
N GLN A 16 0.06 9.43 1.48
CA GLN A 16 1.36 9.78 0.92
C GLN A 16 2.47 8.81 1.35
N GLU A 17 2.64 8.56 2.64
CA GLU A 17 3.66 7.61 3.14
C GLU A 17 3.45 6.20 2.60
N ILE A 18 2.19 5.80 2.42
CA ILE A 18 1.84 4.53 1.81
C ILE A 18 2.26 4.48 0.34
N MET A 19 1.98 5.54 -0.42
CA MET A 19 2.38 5.66 -1.82
C MET A 19 3.90 5.63 -1.96
N ASP A 20 4.63 6.36 -1.11
CA ASP A 20 6.10 6.38 -1.10
C ASP A 20 6.67 5.01 -0.78
N ASN A 21 6.09 4.29 0.19
CA ASN A 21 6.47 2.92 0.49
C ASN A 21 6.23 1.98 -0.71
N ILE A 22 5.15 2.16 -1.47
CA ILE A 22 4.89 1.36 -2.68
C ILE A 22 5.94 1.66 -3.76
N LEU A 23 6.36 2.93 -3.91
CA LEU A 23 7.39 3.33 -4.87
C LEU A 23 8.77 2.74 -4.53
N GLN A 24 9.07 2.55 -3.24
CA GLN A 24 10.34 2.01 -2.75
C GLN A 24 10.44 0.48 -2.79
N LYS A 25 9.31 -0.23 -2.97
CA LYS A 25 9.33 -1.71 -3.03
C LYS A 25 10.04 -2.24 -4.27
N SER A 26 10.79 -3.31 -4.06
CA SER A 26 11.42 -4.05 -5.15
C SER A 26 10.38 -4.85 -5.96
N GLN A 27 10.70 -5.09 -7.24
CA GLN A 27 9.85 -5.89 -8.12
C GLN A 27 9.62 -7.31 -7.58
N SER A 28 10.67 -7.92 -7.01
CA SER A 28 10.64 -9.27 -6.43
C SER A 28 9.75 -9.36 -5.19
N GLU A 29 9.80 -8.38 -4.29
CA GLU A 29 8.88 -8.34 -3.14
C GLU A 29 7.41 -8.27 -3.58
N VAL A 30 7.14 -7.51 -4.65
CA VAL A 30 5.77 -7.31 -5.15
C VAL A 30 5.24 -8.54 -5.89
N GLU A 31 6.11 -9.24 -6.60
CA GLU A 31 5.77 -10.53 -7.22
C GLU A 31 5.50 -11.61 -6.18
N ALA A 32 6.28 -11.66 -5.09
CA ALA A 32 6.02 -12.54 -3.96
C ALA A 32 4.66 -12.27 -3.28
N MET A 33 4.14 -11.04 -3.39
CA MET A 33 2.79 -10.67 -2.95
C MET A 33 1.69 -10.97 -3.99
N GLY A 34 2.03 -11.63 -5.10
CA GLY A 34 1.09 -12.02 -6.15
C GLY A 34 0.66 -10.88 -7.06
N VAL A 35 1.47 -9.82 -7.16
CA VAL A 35 1.23 -8.71 -8.09
C VAL A 35 2.27 -8.78 -9.21
N SER A 36 1.80 -9.01 -10.44
CA SER A 36 2.65 -9.09 -11.64
C SER A 36 3.41 -7.79 -11.91
N ARG A 37 4.58 -7.89 -12.56
CA ARG A 37 5.39 -6.77 -13.05
C ARG A 37 4.63 -5.68 -13.78
N SER A 38 3.89 -6.02 -14.82
CA SER A 38 3.11 -5.05 -15.60
C SER A 38 2.15 -4.24 -14.71
N ARG A 39 1.42 -4.94 -13.84
CA ARG A 39 0.49 -4.34 -12.88
C ARG A 39 1.20 -3.44 -11.86
N PHE A 40 2.37 -3.84 -11.35
CA PHE A 40 3.14 -3.01 -10.44
C PHE A 40 3.67 -1.73 -11.10
N GLN A 41 4.18 -1.83 -12.34
CA GLN A 41 4.61 -0.63 -13.08
C GLN A 41 3.44 0.33 -13.35
N GLY A 42 2.27 -0.20 -13.70
CA GLY A 42 1.05 0.60 -13.85
C GLY A 42 0.61 1.29 -12.56
N ILE A 43 0.77 0.64 -11.40
CA ILE A 43 0.51 1.25 -10.09
C ILE A 43 1.48 2.39 -9.82
N LYS A 44 2.79 2.18 -10.03
CA LYS A 44 3.79 3.23 -9.83
C LYS A 44 3.55 4.45 -10.72
N GLN A 45 3.16 4.23 -11.97
CA GLN A 45 2.83 5.31 -12.87
C GLN A 45 1.63 6.12 -12.34
N ARG A 46 0.55 5.45 -11.95
CA ARG A 46 -0.63 6.12 -11.37
C ARG A 46 -0.35 6.87 -10.08
N ILE A 47 0.59 6.39 -9.26
CA ILE A 47 1.06 7.12 -8.06
C ILE A 47 1.73 8.43 -8.47
N ARG A 48 2.65 8.39 -9.45
CA ARG A 48 3.34 9.59 -9.95
C ARG A 48 2.37 10.58 -10.59
N ASP A 49 1.33 10.06 -11.26
CA ASP A 49 0.29 10.87 -11.90
C ASP A 49 -0.78 11.38 -10.90
N GLY A 50 -0.70 11.00 -9.62
CA GLY A 50 -1.69 11.37 -8.58
C GLY A 50 -3.07 10.72 -8.76
N ASN A 51 -3.21 9.74 -9.64
CA ASN A 51 -4.49 9.11 -10.02
C ASN A 51 -4.58 7.65 -9.56
N LEU A 52 -4.11 7.36 -8.35
CA LEU A 52 -4.14 6.00 -7.80
C LEU A 52 -5.54 5.63 -7.30
N ASN A 53 -6.14 4.60 -7.89
CA ASN A 53 -7.37 4.01 -7.37
C ASN A 53 -7.07 2.99 -6.24
N LEU A 54 -7.33 3.40 -5.00
CA LEU A 54 -7.14 2.60 -3.79
C LEU A 54 -8.04 1.36 -3.70
N ASN A 55 -9.14 1.32 -4.44
CA ASN A 55 -10.07 0.18 -4.46
C ASN A 55 -9.60 -0.95 -5.38
N THR A 56 -8.48 -0.76 -6.09
CA THR A 56 -7.92 -1.80 -6.94
C THR A 56 -7.40 -2.96 -6.07
N PRO A 57 -7.75 -4.23 -6.35
CA PRO A 57 -7.32 -5.36 -5.52
C PRO A 57 -5.80 -5.47 -5.34
N ALA A 58 -5.02 -5.11 -6.36
CA ALA A 58 -3.55 -5.10 -6.26
C ALA A 58 -3.03 -4.00 -5.34
N VAL A 59 -3.67 -2.83 -5.33
CA VAL A 59 -3.33 -1.75 -4.39
C VAL A 59 -3.67 -2.20 -2.97
N GLN A 60 -4.87 -2.74 -2.73
CA GLN A 60 -5.26 -3.25 -1.42
C GLN A 60 -4.32 -4.32 -0.86
N ARG A 61 -3.79 -5.22 -1.70
CA ARG A 61 -2.78 -6.20 -1.26
C ARG A 61 -1.47 -5.55 -0.82
N LEU A 62 -1.02 -4.52 -1.53
CA LEU A 62 0.16 -3.75 -1.16
C LEU A 62 -0.07 -2.99 0.16
N LEU A 63 -1.25 -2.41 0.33
CA LEU A 63 -1.68 -1.75 1.58
C LEU A 63 -1.67 -2.72 2.77
N ALA A 64 -2.32 -3.87 2.61
CA ALA A 64 -2.44 -4.87 3.66
C ALA A 64 -1.07 -5.41 4.11
N ASN A 65 -0.11 -5.56 3.20
CA ASN A 65 1.24 -6.00 3.54
C ASN A 65 2.08 -4.91 4.23
N ASN A 66 1.92 -3.64 3.85
CA ASN A 66 2.59 -2.54 4.54
C ASN A 66 2.15 -2.42 6.00
N LEU A 67 0.90 -2.76 6.31
CA LEU A 67 0.39 -2.79 7.69
C LEU A 67 0.92 -3.98 8.50
N LYS A 68 1.25 -5.11 7.86
CA LYS A 68 1.78 -6.30 8.55
C LYS A 68 3.24 -6.15 9.00
N LYS A 69 4.05 -5.34 8.33
CA LYS A 69 5.48 -5.12 8.69
C LYS A 69 5.69 -4.28 9.96
N LYS A 70 4.63 -3.70 10.56
CA LYS A 70 4.73 -2.84 11.75
C LYS A 70 4.42 -3.56 13.09
N ASN A 71 4.21 -4.87 13.05
CA ASN A 71 4.03 -5.73 14.23
C ASN A 71 5.24 -6.62 14.44
#